data_AF-A0A8T2XXW6-F1
#
_entry.id   AF-A0A8T2XXW6-F1
#
_cell.length_a   1.000
_cell.length_b   1.000
_cell.length_c   1.000
_cell.angle_alpha   90.00
_cell.angle_beta   90.00
_cell.angle_gamma   90.00
#
_symmetry.space_group_name_H-M   'P 1'
#
loop_
_entity.id
_entity.type
_entity.pdbx_description
1 polymer ?
#
loop_
_entity_poly.entity_id
_entity_poly.type
_entity_poly.pdbx_seq_one_letter_code
_entity_poly.pdbx_strand_id
1 'polypeptide(L)'
;MAGATLSATGSFRGSVTVPQGLNFVVGDVLGPSGFLSTPTEAFNTEVHVNRFYMDYYDGGDIKQFHTDLSLFDLNGKEVMRKTISVNDPLRYGGITMYQTDWSISALQVRKDDEGPFNLAMAPLKISGDNKLYGTFLPVGDVNSPNVKGISMLARDLQSIVLYDQEGKFVGVRRPNSKLPIDIDGMKIIIEDAIGSSGLELKTDPGVPVVYAGFGALMLTTCLSYLSHSQLIASFCVHFVSYSGKSKIWALQDGTAVIVGGKTNRAKAEFQYEIDFLLDKVPEIVESSLSKQSDVASG
;
A
#
# COMPACT_ATOMS: atom_id res chain seq x y z
N MET A 1 -2.39 21.69 -0.96
CA MET A 1 -3.49 22.09 -1.86
C MET A 1 -3.13 21.90 -3.32
N ALA A 2 -2.06 22.53 -3.83
CA ALA A 2 -1.65 22.39 -5.24
C ALA A 2 -1.55 20.94 -5.75
N GLY A 3 -0.91 20.04 -4.99
CA GLY A 3 -0.80 18.63 -5.38
C GLY A 3 -2.16 17.92 -5.50
N ALA A 4 -3.09 18.19 -4.57
CA ALA A 4 -4.44 17.61 -4.61
C ALA A 4 -5.25 18.14 -5.81
N THR A 5 -5.09 19.42 -6.14
CA THR A 5 -5.71 20.02 -7.33
C THR A 5 -5.19 19.36 -8.61
N LEU A 6 -3.87 19.16 -8.73
CA LEU A 6 -3.27 18.48 -9.89
C LEU A 6 -3.72 17.01 -10.01
N SER A 7 -3.82 16.30 -8.89
CA SER A 7 -4.39 14.94 -8.87
C SER A 7 -5.84 14.94 -9.35
N ALA A 8 -6.67 15.88 -8.90
CA ALA A 8 -8.08 15.93 -9.28
C ALA A 8 -8.29 16.30 -10.75
N THR A 9 -7.48 17.20 -11.31
CA THR A 9 -7.69 17.74 -12.66
C THR A 9 -6.89 17.02 -13.75
N GLY A 10 -5.81 16.32 -13.40
CA GLY A 10 -4.87 15.71 -14.36
C GLY A 10 -4.63 14.21 -14.17
N SER A 11 -5.42 13.50 -13.35
CA SER A 11 -5.28 12.04 -13.18
C SER A 11 -6.09 11.23 -14.19
N PHE A 12 -5.69 9.98 -14.38
CA PHE A 12 -6.45 8.97 -15.11
C PHE A 12 -6.75 7.79 -14.20
N ARG A 13 -7.91 7.18 -14.38
CA ARG A 13 -8.31 5.95 -13.69
C ARG A 13 -9.12 5.04 -14.58
N GLY A 14 -9.02 3.75 -14.34
CA GLY A 14 -9.81 2.74 -15.02
C GLY A 14 -9.68 1.39 -14.33
N SER A 15 -10.66 0.52 -14.56
CA SER A 15 -10.66 -0.84 -14.06
C SER A 15 -11.01 -1.81 -15.18
N VAL A 16 -10.30 -2.91 -15.25
CA VAL A 16 -10.53 -3.95 -16.25
C VAL A 16 -10.39 -5.33 -15.61
N THR A 17 -11.25 -6.27 -16.01
CA THR A 17 -11.12 -7.68 -15.61
C THR A 17 -10.70 -8.49 -16.82
N VAL A 18 -9.51 -9.10 -16.74
CA VAL A 18 -8.89 -9.75 -17.90
C VAL A 18 -8.60 -11.22 -17.57
N PRO A 19 -9.13 -12.16 -18.38
CA PRO A 19 -8.78 -13.58 -18.30
C PRO A 19 -7.29 -13.83 -18.51
N GLN A 20 -6.76 -14.85 -17.83
CA GLN A 20 -5.42 -15.33 -18.10
C GLN A 20 -5.25 -15.70 -19.57
N GLY A 21 -4.10 -15.34 -20.14
CA GLY A 21 -3.75 -15.52 -21.55
C GLY A 21 -4.24 -14.42 -22.48
N LEU A 22 -4.99 -13.43 -21.99
CA LEU A 22 -5.48 -12.31 -22.81
C LEU A 22 -4.70 -11.01 -22.58
N ASN A 23 -4.87 -10.10 -23.55
CA ASN A 23 -4.22 -8.81 -23.60
C ASN A 23 -5.23 -7.67 -23.49
N PHE A 24 -4.75 -6.52 -23.04
CA PHE A 24 -5.46 -5.25 -23.15
C PHE A 24 -4.48 -4.10 -23.33
N VAL A 25 -4.92 -3.01 -23.94
CA VAL A 25 -4.12 -1.79 -24.08
C VAL A 25 -4.46 -0.85 -22.94
N VAL A 26 -3.44 -0.24 -22.32
CA VAL A 26 -3.61 0.65 -21.17
C VAL A 26 -4.56 1.82 -21.50
N GLY A 27 -4.40 2.42 -22.68
CA GLY A 27 -5.18 3.57 -23.13
C GLY A 27 -6.68 3.28 -23.29
N ASP A 28 -7.06 2.04 -23.57
CA ASP A 28 -8.47 1.65 -23.72
C ASP A 28 -9.18 1.54 -22.35
N VAL A 29 -8.41 1.35 -21.29
CA VAL A 29 -8.93 1.21 -19.92
C VAL A 29 -8.95 2.54 -19.18
N LEU A 30 -7.95 3.40 -19.41
CA LEU A 30 -7.78 4.64 -18.66
C LEU A 30 -8.69 5.77 -19.15
N GLY A 31 -9.64 6.16 -18.30
CA GLY A 31 -10.45 7.37 -18.48
C GLY A 31 -9.82 8.60 -17.83
N PRO A 32 -9.89 9.79 -18.46
CA PRO A 32 -9.44 11.04 -17.84
C PRO A 32 -10.35 11.42 -16.68
N SER A 33 -9.77 11.81 -15.54
CA SER A 33 -10.53 12.29 -14.38
C SER A 33 -10.82 13.79 -14.43
N GLY A 34 -10.11 14.55 -15.27
CA GLY A 34 -10.30 15.99 -15.42
C GLY A 34 -9.72 16.56 -16.71
N PHE A 35 -9.89 17.88 -16.91
CA PHE A 35 -9.57 18.57 -18.16
C PHE A 35 -8.07 18.78 -18.43
N LEU A 36 -7.19 18.63 -17.42
CA LEU A 36 -5.73 18.70 -17.58
C LEU A 36 -5.10 17.32 -17.82
N SER A 37 -5.92 16.28 -18.00
CA SER A 37 -5.45 14.91 -18.18
C SER A 37 -4.91 14.74 -19.59
N THR A 38 -3.58 14.74 -19.74
CA THR A 38 -2.89 14.52 -21.02
C THR A 38 -2.33 13.10 -21.09
N PRO A 39 -2.72 12.27 -22.07
CA PRO A 39 -2.17 10.92 -22.20
C PRO A 39 -0.69 10.97 -22.54
N THR A 40 0.06 10.00 -22.03
CA THR A 40 1.50 9.82 -22.29
C THR A 40 1.73 8.62 -23.21
N GLU A 41 2.93 8.48 -23.77
CA GLU A 41 3.27 7.32 -24.62
C GLU A 41 3.03 5.96 -23.95
N ALA A 42 3.15 5.90 -22.62
CA ALA A 42 2.89 4.68 -21.85
C ALA A 42 1.43 4.17 -21.94
N PHE A 43 0.49 4.96 -22.48
CA PHE A 43 -0.89 4.51 -22.73
C PHE A 43 -0.96 3.53 -23.91
N ASN A 44 0.03 3.55 -24.80
CA ASN A 44 0.15 2.62 -25.92
C ASN A 44 0.78 1.28 -25.52
N THR A 45 1.06 1.07 -24.23
CA THR A 45 1.61 -0.19 -23.74
C THR A 45 0.51 -1.25 -23.70
N GLU A 46 0.81 -2.41 -24.27
CA GLU A 46 -0.05 -3.60 -24.19
C GLU A 46 0.33 -4.40 -22.96
N VAL A 47 -0.67 -4.83 -22.20
CA VAL A 47 -0.52 -5.62 -20.98
C VAL A 47 -1.06 -7.03 -21.26
N HIS A 48 -0.20 -8.03 -21.12
CA HIS A 48 -0.58 -9.43 -21.17
C HIS A 48 -0.70 -10.01 -19.76
N VAL A 49 -1.81 -10.67 -19.48
CA VAL A 49 -2.00 -11.42 -18.24
C VAL A 49 -1.50 -12.84 -18.46
N ASN A 50 -0.24 -13.13 -18.10
CA ASN A 50 0.34 -14.45 -18.29
C ASN A 50 -0.38 -15.52 -17.47
N ARG A 51 -0.62 -15.22 -16.19
CA ARG A 51 -1.19 -16.18 -15.24
C ARG A 51 -1.80 -15.47 -14.05
N PHE A 52 -2.95 -15.96 -13.59
CA PHE A 52 -3.53 -15.59 -12.32
C PHE A 52 -3.59 -16.81 -11.40
N TYR A 53 -3.18 -16.65 -10.14
CA TYR A 53 -3.27 -17.72 -9.14
C TYR A 53 -3.48 -17.17 -7.74
N MET A 54 -3.95 -18.06 -6.87
CA MET A 54 -4.23 -17.76 -5.47
C MET A 54 -3.40 -18.66 -4.57
N ASP A 55 -2.84 -18.07 -3.53
CA ASP A 55 -2.25 -18.79 -2.41
C ASP A 55 -3.31 -18.99 -1.33
N TYR A 56 -3.23 -20.12 -0.65
CA TYR A 56 -4.20 -20.52 0.38
C TYR A 56 -3.45 -20.85 1.67
N TYR A 57 -4.10 -20.59 2.80
CA TYR A 57 -3.67 -21.13 4.09
C TYR A 57 -4.00 -22.62 4.18
N ASP A 58 -3.40 -23.32 5.15
CA ASP A 58 -3.67 -24.74 5.41
C ASP A 58 -5.16 -25.01 5.73
N GLY A 59 -5.86 -24.00 6.25
CA GLY A 59 -7.31 -24.03 6.51
C GLY A 59 -8.20 -23.89 5.27
N GLY A 60 -7.62 -23.63 4.09
CA GLY A 60 -8.35 -23.44 2.83
C GLY A 60 -8.79 -22.00 2.54
N ASP A 61 -8.57 -21.06 3.47
CA ASP A 61 -8.82 -19.64 3.25
C ASP A 61 -7.80 -19.01 2.30
N ILE A 62 -8.22 -18.02 1.52
CA ILE A 62 -7.36 -17.33 0.57
C ILE A 62 -6.35 -16.47 1.34
N LYS A 63 -5.06 -16.67 1.06
CA LYS A 63 -3.95 -15.92 1.65
C LYS A 63 -3.56 -14.72 0.82
N GLN A 64 -3.40 -14.90 -0.50
CA GLN A 64 -2.90 -13.85 -1.38
C GLN A 64 -3.32 -14.11 -2.83
N PHE A 65 -3.51 -13.03 -3.58
CA PHE A 65 -3.78 -13.08 -5.01
C PHE A 65 -2.54 -12.64 -5.78
N HIS A 66 -2.19 -13.41 -6.81
CA HIS A 66 -1.02 -13.15 -7.64
C HIS A 66 -1.40 -13.09 -9.12
N THR A 67 -0.86 -12.09 -9.80
CA THR A 67 -1.04 -11.91 -11.25
C THR A 67 0.30 -11.65 -11.89
N ASP A 68 0.69 -12.52 -12.81
CA ASP A 68 1.90 -12.35 -13.58
C ASP A 68 1.62 -11.55 -14.85
N LEU A 69 2.21 -10.35 -14.94
CA LEU A 69 1.97 -9.40 -16.02
C LEU A 69 3.23 -9.18 -16.85
N SER A 70 3.06 -9.17 -18.17
CA SER A 70 4.09 -8.73 -19.12
C SER A 70 3.61 -7.50 -19.86
N LEU A 71 4.48 -6.50 -19.96
CA LEU A 71 4.26 -5.26 -20.68
C LEU A 71 4.99 -5.29 -22.01
N PHE A 72 4.27 -4.97 -23.07
CA PHE A 72 4.80 -4.92 -24.43
C PHE A 72 4.71 -3.49 -24.98
N ASP A 73 5.78 -3.07 -25.64
CA ASP A 73 5.80 -1.84 -26.44
C ASP A 73 5.03 -2.05 -27.76
N LEU A 74 4.72 -0.97 -28.48
CA LEU A 74 4.10 -0.99 -29.82
C LEU A 74 4.83 -1.86 -30.84
N ASN A 75 6.13 -2.08 -30.63
CA ASN A 75 6.97 -2.93 -31.47
C ASN A 75 6.88 -4.43 -31.10
N GLY A 76 6.02 -4.81 -30.14
CA GLY A 76 5.87 -6.18 -29.65
C GLY A 76 7.01 -6.67 -28.77
N LYS A 77 7.90 -5.78 -28.33
CA LYS A 77 9.02 -6.12 -27.43
C LYS A 77 8.54 -6.07 -25.98
N GLU A 78 8.83 -7.14 -25.23
CA GLU A 78 8.61 -7.16 -23.78
C GLU A 78 9.52 -6.15 -23.09
N VAL A 79 8.91 -5.16 -22.45
CA VAL A 79 9.61 -4.06 -21.76
C VAL A 79 9.81 -4.38 -20.28
N MET A 80 8.84 -5.06 -19.67
CA MET A 80 8.85 -5.40 -18.26
C MET A 80 7.96 -6.59 -17.99
N ARG A 81 8.39 -7.47 -17.08
CA ARG A 81 7.57 -8.51 -16.48
C ARG A 81 7.59 -8.37 -14.97
N LYS A 82 6.43 -8.44 -14.34
CA LYS A 82 6.32 -8.45 -12.87
C LYS A 82 5.10 -9.25 -12.45
N THR A 83 5.29 -10.12 -11.47
CA THR A 83 4.19 -10.71 -10.71
C THR A 83 3.76 -9.73 -9.62
N ILE A 84 2.53 -9.23 -9.72
CA ILE A 84 1.93 -8.33 -8.74
C ILE A 84 1.12 -9.12 -7.70
N SER A 85 0.87 -8.48 -6.56
CA SER A 85 -0.05 -9.00 -5.54
C SER A 85 -0.75 -7.86 -4.82
N VAL A 86 -1.67 -8.18 -3.91
CA VAL A 86 -2.33 -7.15 -3.10
C VAL A 86 -1.25 -6.36 -2.33
N ASN A 87 -1.28 -5.03 -2.46
CA ASN A 87 -0.31 -4.07 -1.95
C ASN A 87 1.08 -4.04 -2.61
N ASP A 88 1.35 -4.89 -3.61
CA ASP A 88 2.57 -4.80 -4.44
C ASP A 88 2.21 -4.56 -5.92
N PRO A 89 1.93 -3.29 -6.30
CA PRO A 89 1.52 -2.95 -7.65
C PRO A 89 2.70 -2.93 -8.65
N LEU A 90 2.37 -2.96 -9.94
CA LEU A 90 3.31 -2.69 -11.03
C LEU A 90 3.26 -1.19 -11.36
N ARG A 91 4.43 -0.55 -11.44
CA ARG A 91 4.55 0.87 -11.82
C ARG A 91 5.41 0.99 -13.08
N TYR A 92 4.85 1.58 -14.12
CA TYR A 92 5.56 1.79 -15.39
C TYR A 92 5.04 3.06 -16.07
N GLY A 93 5.94 3.94 -16.55
CA GLY A 93 5.56 5.13 -17.32
C GLY A 93 4.58 6.09 -16.62
N GLY A 94 4.60 6.15 -15.27
CA GLY A 94 3.65 6.96 -14.49
C GLY A 94 2.30 6.28 -14.21
N ILE A 95 2.04 5.12 -14.82
CA ILE A 95 0.86 4.28 -14.55
C ILE A 95 1.19 3.32 -13.41
N THR A 96 0.22 3.14 -12.51
CA THR A 96 0.26 2.12 -11.48
C THR A 96 -0.91 1.15 -11.67
N MET A 97 -0.58 -0.13 -11.80
CA MET A 97 -1.53 -1.25 -11.90
C MET A 97 -1.64 -1.96 -10.55
N TYR A 98 -2.82 -1.95 -9.98
CA TYR A 98 -3.16 -2.63 -8.73
C TYR A 98 -3.98 -3.88 -9.02
N GLN A 99 -3.71 -4.93 -8.26
CA GLN A 99 -4.62 -6.06 -8.17
C GLN A 99 -5.72 -5.72 -7.17
N THR A 100 -6.96 -5.60 -7.64
CA THR A 100 -8.10 -5.18 -6.81
C THR A 100 -9.22 -6.20 -6.77
N ASP A 101 -9.36 -7.02 -7.81
CA ASP A 101 -10.42 -8.02 -7.86
C ASP A 101 -10.01 -9.29 -8.61
N TRP A 102 -10.88 -10.29 -8.62
CA TRP A 102 -10.72 -11.52 -9.39
C TRP A 102 -12.09 -12.08 -9.83
N SER A 103 -12.07 -12.88 -10.88
CA SER A 103 -13.21 -13.69 -11.30
C SER A 103 -12.79 -15.01 -11.93
N ILE A 104 -13.75 -15.89 -12.20
CA ILE A 104 -13.54 -17.11 -12.98
C ILE A 104 -14.24 -16.89 -14.31
N SER A 105 -13.50 -16.99 -15.42
CA SER A 105 -14.04 -16.74 -16.75
C SER A 105 -14.51 -18.01 -17.44
N ALA A 106 -13.76 -19.10 -17.31
CA ALA A 106 -14.15 -20.36 -17.93
C ALA A 106 -13.63 -21.56 -17.14
N LEU A 107 -14.33 -22.68 -17.32
CA LEU A 107 -13.93 -23.98 -16.82
C LEU A 107 -13.61 -24.88 -18.02
N GLN A 108 -12.42 -25.47 -18.02
CA GLN A 108 -12.02 -26.45 -19.02
C GLN A 108 -12.46 -27.84 -18.58
N VAL A 109 -13.38 -28.42 -19.35
CA VAL A 109 -13.98 -29.71 -19.05
C VAL A 109 -13.76 -30.67 -20.20
N ARG A 110 -13.33 -31.89 -19.90
CA ARG A 110 -13.30 -33.01 -20.84
C ARG A 110 -14.42 -33.96 -20.51
N LYS A 111 -15.15 -34.43 -21.52
CA LYS A 111 -16.27 -35.37 -21.40
C LYS A 111 -15.97 -36.59 -22.27
N ASP A 112 -15.96 -37.78 -21.69
CA ASP A 112 -15.75 -39.05 -22.41
C ASP A 112 -14.52 -39.03 -23.32
N ASP A 113 -13.44 -38.40 -22.84
CA ASP A 113 -12.19 -38.15 -23.54
C ASP A 113 -12.29 -37.20 -24.77
N GLU A 114 -13.45 -36.59 -25.01
CA GLU A 114 -13.67 -35.46 -25.92
C GLU A 114 -13.51 -34.11 -25.19
N GLY A 115 -12.91 -33.13 -25.89
CA GLY A 115 -12.62 -31.79 -25.35
C GLY A 115 -11.12 -31.45 -25.39
N PRO A 116 -10.67 -30.41 -24.65
CA PRO A 116 -11.39 -29.69 -23.60
C PRO A 116 -12.40 -28.68 -24.15
N PHE A 117 -13.60 -28.66 -23.55
CA PHE A 117 -14.61 -27.64 -23.76
C PHE A 117 -14.39 -26.48 -22.79
N ASN A 118 -14.36 -25.25 -23.30
CA ASN A 118 -14.30 -24.03 -22.49
C ASN A 118 -15.72 -23.59 -22.14
N LEU A 119 -16.19 -23.95 -20.95
CA LEU A 119 -17.51 -23.56 -20.46
C LEU A 119 -17.39 -22.20 -19.74
N ALA A 120 -18.11 -21.19 -20.23
CA ALA A 120 -18.12 -19.88 -19.59
C ALA A 120 -18.70 -19.97 -18.17
N MET A 121 -18.02 -19.35 -17.21
CA MET A 121 -18.46 -19.27 -15.83
C MET A 121 -19.18 -17.93 -15.61
N ALA A 122 -20.37 -17.97 -15.02
CA ALA A 122 -21.16 -16.78 -14.71
C ALA A 122 -21.22 -16.55 -13.20
N PRO A 123 -21.09 -15.31 -12.72
CA PRO A 123 -21.27 -15.00 -11.30
C PRO A 123 -22.74 -15.16 -10.91
N LEU A 124 -22.99 -15.89 -9.83
CA LEU A 124 -24.30 -16.09 -9.23
C LEU A 124 -24.45 -15.16 -8.02
N LYS A 125 -25.54 -14.39 -7.99
CA LYS A 125 -25.84 -13.50 -6.87
C LYS A 125 -26.42 -14.32 -5.72
N ILE A 126 -25.65 -14.44 -4.65
CA ILE A 126 -26.11 -15.00 -3.37
C ILE A 126 -26.27 -13.84 -2.39
N SER A 127 -27.22 -13.95 -1.46
CA SER A 127 -27.30 -13.06 -0.31
C SER A 127 -26.06 -13.23 0.59
N GLY A 128 -25.00 -12.48 0.32
CA GLY A 128 -23.72 -12.49 1.05
C GLY A 128 -22.56 -11.95 0.21
N ASP A 129 -21.39 -11.81 0.83
CA ASP A 129 -20.17 -11.30 0.18
C ASP A 129 -19.35 -12.40 -0.55
N ASN A 130 -19.84 -13.64 -0.54
CA ASN A 130 -19.15 -14.76 -1.14
C ASN A 130 -19.45 -14.83 -2.64
N LYS A 131 -18.40 -14.71 -3.45
CA LYS A 131 -18.48 -14.93 -4.90
C LYS A 131 -18.74 -16.40 -5.18
N LEU A 132 -19.86 -16.69 -5.83
CA LEU A 132 -20.14 -17.99 -6.41
C LEU A 132 -20.19 -17.86 -7.92
N TYR A 133 -19.54 -18.78 -8.61
CA TYR A 133 -19.60 -18.90 -10.05
C TYR A 133 -20.28 -20.21 -10.42
N GLY A 134 -21.05 -20.20 -11.50
CA GLY A 134 -21.71 -21.38 -12.02
C GLY A 134 -21.51 -21.52 -13.52
N THR A 135 -21.46 -22.76 -13.99
CA THR A 135 -21.59 -23.10 -15.40
C THR A 135 -22.44 -24.35 -15.57
N PHE A 136 -22.87 -24.59 -16.80
CA PHE A 136 -23.76 -25.68 -17.16
C PHE A 136 -23.23 -26.37 -18.41
N LEU A 137 -23.01 -27.69 -18.30
CA LEU A 137 -22.68 -28.54 -19.44
C LEU A 137 -23.96 -29.22 -19.92
N PRO A 138 -24.54 -28.80 -21.06
CA PRO A 138 -25.73 -29.45 -21.60
C PRO A 138 -25.42 -30.88 -22.03
N VAL A 139 -26.31 -31.80 -21.67
CA VAL A 139 -26.23 -33.22 -22.03
C VAL A 139 -27.53 -33.60 -22.73
N GLY A 140 -27.43 -33.96 -24.02
CA GLY A 140 -28.59 -34.30 -24.86
C GLY A 140 -28.80 -33.30 -26.00
N ASP A 141 -30.04 -33.23 -26.50
CA ASP A 141 -30.39 -32.33 -27.60
C ASP A 141 -30.55 -30.88 -27.12
N VAL A 142 -29.67 -30.01 -27.61
CA VAL A 142 -29.60 -28.58 -27.28
C VAL A 142 -30.82 -27.81 -27.80
N ASN A 143 -31.57 -28.37 -28.77
CA ASN A 143 -32.77 -27.74 -29.34
C ASN A 143 -34.07 -28.09 -28.61
N SER A 144 -34.01 -28.95 -27.60
CA SER A 144 -35.18 -29.27 -26.77
C SER A 144 -35.50 -28.12 -25.81
N PRO A 145 -36.78 -27.81 -25.54
CA PRO A 145 -37.16 -26.79 -24.55
C PRO A 145 -36.76 -27.17 -23.10
N ASN A 146 -36.33 -28.41 -22.85
CA ASN A 146 -35.94 -28.89 -21.53
C ASN A 146 -34.55 -29.53 -21.61
N VAL A 147 -33.53 -28.69 -21.84
CA VAL A 147 -32.12 -29.12 -21.91
C VAL A 147 -31.68 -29.59 -20.52
N LYS A 148 -31.43 -30.89 -20.39
CA LYS A 148 -30.80 -31.46 -19.21
C LYS A 148 -29.28 -31.32 -19.30
N GLY A 149 -28.62 -31.33 -18.16
CA GLY A 149 -27.17 -31.17 -18.13
C GLY A 149 -26.62 -31.10 -16.73
N ILE A 150 -25.31 -30.98 -16.67
CA ILE A 150 -24.52 -31.08 -15.45
C ILE A 150 -24.19 -29.68 -15.01
N SER A 151 -24.60 -29.35 -13.78
CA SER A 151 -24.34 -28.04 -13.20
C SER A 151 -23.04 -28.08 -12.41
N MET A 152 -22.19 -27.08 -12.61
CA MET A 152 -20.92 -26.98 -11.92
C MET A 152 -20.83 -25.63 -11.21
N LEU A 153 -20.44 -25.66 -9.95
CA LEU A 153 -20.34 -24.47 -9.11
C LEU A 153 -18.93 -24.34 -8.54
N ALA A 154 -18.42 -23.11 -8.47
CA ALA A 154 -17.09 -22.80 -7.96
C ALA A 154 -17.12 -21.58 -7.04
N ARG A 155 -16.51 -21.69 -5.87
CA ARG A 155 -16.26 -20.56 -4.96
C ARG A 155 -14.85 -20.02 -5.06
N ASP A 156 -13.94 -20.81 -5.60
CA ASP A 156 -12.53 -20.52 -5.80
C ASP A 156 -12.02 -21.27 -7.05
N LEU A 157 -10.71 -21.20 -7.33
CA LEU A 157 -10.09 -21.93 -8.44
C LEU A 157 -9.63 -23.36 -8.05
N GLN A 158 -9.87 -23.81 -6.81
CA GLN A 158 -9.40 -25.11 -6.33
C GLN A 158 -10.51 -26.15 -6.20
N SER A 159 -11.75 -25.74 -6.03
CA SER A 159 -12.85 -26.62 -5.66
C SER A 159 -14.06 -26.39 -6.56
N ILE A 160 -14.27 -27.32 -7.48
CA ILE A 160 -15.44 -27.34 -8.36
C ILE A 160 -16.42 -28.39 -7.86
N VAL A 161 -17.63 -27.96 -7.53
CA VAL A 161 -18.73 -28.80 -7.08
C VAL A 161 -19.56 -29.20 -8.30
N LEU A 162 -19.84 -30.50 -8.46
CA LEU A 162 -20.63 -31.04 -9.56
C LEU A 162 -21.98 -31.58 -9.08
N TYR A 163 -23.02 -31.28 -9.85
CA TYR A 163 -24.38 -31.77 -9.67
C TYR A 163 -24.83 -32.51 -10.93
N ASP A 164 -25.59 -33.59 -10.73
CA ASP A 164 -26.18 -34.38 -11.82
C ASP A 164 -27.33 -33.65 -12.53
N GLN A 165 -27.95 -34.32 -13.51
CA GLN A 165 -29.06 -33.79 -14.29
C GLN A 165 -30.34 -33.52 -13.48
N GLU A 166 -30.43 -34.08 -12.27
CA GLU A 166 -31.57 -33.96 -11.36
C GLU A 166 -31.29 -32.92 -10.25
N GLY A 167 -30.09 -32.33 -10.25
CA GLY A 167 -29.64 -31.35 -9.26
C GLY A 167 -29.13 -31.95 -7.96
N LYS A 168 -28.86 -33.25 -7.92
CA LYS A 168 -28.29 -33.92 -6.75
C LYS A 168 -26.76 -33.83 -6.80
N PHE A 169 -26.18 -33.59 -5.62
CA PHE A 169 -24.74 -33.47 -5.44
C PHE A 169 -24.04 -34.80 -5.76
N VAL A 170 -23.06 -34.75 -6.67
CA VAL A 170 -22.25 -35.90 -7.05
C VAL A 170 -20.91 -35.88 -6.30
N GLY A 171 -20.24 -34.73 -6.29
CA GLY A 171 -18.92 -34.64 -5.68
C GLY A 171 -18.19 -33.33 -5.95
N VAL A 172 -16.97 -33.27 -5.45
CA VAL A 172 -16.04 -32.14 -5.64
C VAL A 172 -14.81 -32.61 -6.40
N ARG A 173 -14.35 -31.82 -7.35
CA ARG A 173 -13.11 -32.04 -8.10
C ARG A 173 -12.22 -30.81 -8.06
N ARG A 174 -10.93 -31.07 -7.91
CA ARG A 174 -9.89 -30.05 -8.02
C ARG A 174 -9.46 -29.93 -9.48
N PRO A 175 -9.47 -28.71 -10.06
CA PRO A 175 -8.87 -28.48 -11.38
C PRO A 175 -7.42 -28.96 -11.39
N ASN A 176 -6.93 -29.43 -12.53
CA ASN A 176 -5.62 -30.05 -12.74
C ASN A 176 -5.38 -31.41 -12.05
N SER A 177 -6.35 -31.97 -11.32
CA SER A 177 -6.19 -33.31 -10.71
C SER A 177 -6.22 -34.46 -11.74
N LYS A 178 -6.81 -34.23 -12.92
CA LYS A 178 -7.02 -35.22 -13.99
C LYS A 178 -7.80 -36.48 -13.55
N LEU A 179 -8.43 -36.44 -12.38
CA LEU A 179 -9.20 -37.55 -11.85
C LEU A 179 -10.63 -37.51 -12.42
N PRO A 180 -11.07 -38.56 -13.12
CA PRO A 180 -12.43 -38.59 -13.65
C PRO A 180 -13.47 -38.68 -12.53
N ILE A 181 -14.66 -38.14 -12.80
CA ILE A 181 -15.88 -38.37 -12.04
C ILE A 181 -16.94 -38.91 -13.00
N ASP A 182 -17.62 -39.97 -12.59
CA ASP A 182 -18.71 -40.57 -13.36
C ASP A 182 -20.02 -39.92 -12.94
N ILE A 183 -20.74 -39.32 -13.90
CA ILE A 183 -22.05 -38.71 -13.72
C ILE A 183 -22.96 -39.25 -14.80
N ASP A 184 -23.99 -40.00 -14.39
CA ASP A 184 -24.98 -40.61 -15.29
C ASP A 184 -24.35 -41.45 -16.44
N GLY A 185 -23.23 -42.12 -16.18
CA GLY A 185 -22.52 -42.93 -17.17
C GLY A 185 -21.58 -42.15 -18.10
N MET A 186 -21.39 -40.84 -17.84
CA MET A 186 -20.41 -40.00 -18.54
C MET A 186 -19.20 -39.75 -17.65
N LYS A 187 -18.01 -39.89 -18.23
CA LYS A 187 -16.73 -39.63 -17.59
C LYS A 187 -16.35 -38.16 -17.76
N ILE A 188 -16.33 -37.41 -16.67
CA ILE A 188 -16.03 -35.98 -16.67
C ILE A 188 -14.70 -35.71 -15.99
N ILE A 189 -13.85 -34.93 -16.62
CA ILE A 189 -12.57 -34.47 -16.07
C ILE A 189 -12.55 -32.95 -16.10
N ILE A 190 -12.27 -32.35 -14.95
CA ILE A 190 -11.99 -30.91 -14.85
C ILE A 190 -10.50 -30.70 -15.08
N GLU A 191 -10.15 -30.18 -16.26
CA GLU A 191 -8.75 -29.96 -16.66
C GLU A 191 -8.19 -28.73 -15.98
N ASP A 192 -8.83 -27.58 -16.13
CA ASP A 192 -8.34 -26.32 -15.57
C ASP A 192 -9.49 -25.34 -15.29
N ALA A 193 -9.23 -24.37 -14.42
CA ALA A 193 -10.12 -23.26 -14.16
C ALA A 193 -9.44 -21.95 -14.58
N ILE A 194 -9.97 -21.32 -15.63
CA ILE A 194 -9.44 -20.08 -16.20
C ILE A 194 -9.90 -18.92 -15.32
N GLY A 195 -8.99 -18.48 -14.45
CA GLY A 195 -9.17 -17.29 -13.64
C GLY A 195 -8.89 -16.00 -14.40
N SER A 196 -9.45 -14.92 -13.88
CA SER A 196 -9.35 -13.58 -14.43
C SER A 196 -8.96 -12.60 -13.35
N SER A 197 -8.09 -11.67 -13.71
CA SER A 197 -7.53 -10.67 -12.82
C SER A 197 -8.29 -9.36 -12.97
N GLY A 198 -8.82 -8.82 -11.87
CA GLY A 198 -9.34 -7.46 -11.80
C GLY A 198 -8.23 -6.48 -11.51
N LEU A 199 -7.88 -5.68 -12.51
CA LEU A 199 -6.79 -4.71 -12.46
C LEU A 199 -7.36 -3.30 -12.42
N GLU A 200 -6.92 -2.51 -11.45
CA GLU A 200 -7.17 -1.07 -11.41
C GLU A 200 -5.93 -0.31 -11.86
N LEU A 201 -6.09 0.52 -12.90
CA LEU A 201 -5.04 1.36 -13.45
C LEU A 201 -5.24 2.79 -12.97
N LYS A 202 -4.17 3.40 -12.48
CA LYS A 202 -4.17 4.79 -12.01
C LYS A 202 -2.92 5.53 -12.45
N THR A 203 -3.11 6.74 -12.93
CA THR A 203 -2.04 7.71 -13.22
C THR A 203 -2.32 8.98 -12.45
N ASP A 204 -1.38 9.45 -11.63
CA ASP A 204 -1.59 10.60 -10.76
C ASP A 204 -0.35 11.52 -10.74
N PRO A 205 -0.37 12.65 -11.47
CA PRO A 205 0.75 13.57 -11.54
C PRO A 205 0.93 14.42 -10.26
N GLY A 206 -0.08 14.47 -9.38
CA GLY A 206 -0.02 15.26 -8.15
C GLY A 206 0.72 14.57 -7.01
N VAL A 207 0.91 13.25 -7.08
CA VAL A 207 1.55 12.44 -6.03
C VAL A 207 2.96 12.95 -5.66
N PRO A 208 3.88 13.24 -6.62
CA PRO A 208 5.19 13.80 -6.28
C PRO A 208 5.11 15.15 -5.55
N VAL A 209 4.19 16.02 -5.95
CA VAL A 209 4.00 17.35 -5.33
C VAL A 209 3.49 17.22 -3.90
N VAL A 210 2.58 16.28 -3.65
CA VAL A 210 2.09 15.97 -2.30
C VAL A 210 3.23 15.47 -1.42
N TYR A 211 4.05 14.53 -1.91
CA TYR A 211 5.19 14.02 -1.16
C TYR A 211 6.27 15.08 -0.90
N ALA A 212 6.55 15.96 -1.86
CA ALA A 212 7.45 17.09 -1.66
C ALA A 212 6.95 18.01 -0.54
N GLY A 213 5.64 18.28 -0.49
CA GLY A 213 5.01 19.03 0.59
C GLY A 213 5.19 18.36 1.96
N PHE A 214 4.97 17.05 2.05
CA PHE A 214 5.21 16.29 3.29
C PHE A 214 6.69 16.28 3.70
N GLY A 215 7.61 16.14 2.75
CA GLY A 215 9.05 16.22 3.00
C GLY A 215 9.47 17.58 3.53
N ALA A 216 8.95 18.68 2.94
CA ALA A 216 9.18 20.02 3.44
C ALA A 216 8.61 20.23 4.86
N LEU A 217 7.43 19.67 5.16
CA LEU A 217 6.85 19.70 6.51
C LEU A 217 7.72 18.95 7.53
N MET A 218 8.22 17.76 7.18
CA MET A 218 9.15 17.02 8.04
C MET A 218 10.44 17.81 8.28
N LEU A 219 11.00 18.41 7.23
CA LEU A 219 12.24 19.18 7.31
C LEU A 219 12.07 20.45 8.14
N THR A 220 11.03 21.24 7.89
CA THR A 220 10.70 22.44 8.68
C THR A 220 10.43 22.12 10.14
N THR A 221 9.78 20.99 10.42
CA THR A 221 9.61 20.49 11.79
C THR A 221 10.96 20.20 12.44
N CYS A 222 11.87 19.53 11.73
CA CYS A 222 13.23 19.28 12.23
C CYS A 222 14.01 20.59 12.47
N LEU A 223 13.93 21.56 11.55
CA LEU A 223 14.57 22.88 11.70
C LEU A 223 13.98 23.70 12.85
N SER A 224 12.68 23.60 13.11
CA SER A 224 12.03 24.29 14.23
C SER A 224 12.63 23.88 15.57
N TYR A 225 12.96 22.59 15.74
CA TYR A 225 13.63 22.10 16.94
C TYR A 225 15.07 22.64 17.10
N LEU A 226 15.78 22.89 15.99
CA LEU A 226 17.12 23.47 16.02
C LEU A 226 17.09 24.99 16.29
N SER A 227 16.17 25.71 15.65
CA SER A 227 16.05 27.18 15.71
C SER A 227 15.76 27.72 17.12
N HIS A 228 14.98 26.99 17.93
CA HIS A 228 14.69 27.41 19.30
C HIS A 228 15.92 27.40 20.23
N SER A 229 17.00 26.71 19.84
CA SER A 229 18.23 26.64 20.63
C SER A 229 19.18 27.84 20.40
N GLN A 230 19.01 28.64 19.35
CA GLN A 230 20.02 29.63 18.93
C GLN A 230 19.57 31.10 18.98
N LEU A 231 18.28 31.39 18.77
CA LEU A 231 17.83 32.80 18.57
C LEU A 231 17.72 33.64 19.85
N ILE A 232 17.89 33.05 21.04
CA ILE A 232 17.83 33.79 22.32
C ILE A 232 19.24 34.12 22.85
N ALA A 233 20.30 33.63 22.21
CA ALA A 233 21.68 33.95 22.61
C ALA A 233 22.15 35.36 22.22
N SER A 234 21.47 36.03 21.28
CA SER A 234 22.03 37.24 20.64
C SER A 234 21.51 38.58 21.17
N PHE A 235 20.58 38.63 22.13
CA PHE A 235 19.94 39.90 22.51
C PHE A 235 19.87 40.25 24.00
N CYS A 236 20.63 39.60 24.89
CA CYS A 236 20.74 40.10 26.27
C CYS A 236 22.09 39.73 26.91
N VAL A 237 22.88 40.78 27.15
CA VAL A 237 23.89 41.01 28.21
C VAL A 237 24.69 39.82 28.77
N HIS A 238 26.03 39.96 28.72
CA HIS A 238 27.09 39.26 29.46
C HIS A 238 26.71 37.91 30.10
N PHE A 239 27.10 36.83 29.42
CA PHE A 239 26.99 35.42 29.82
C PHE A 239 25.57 34.86 29.94
N VAL A 240 25.10 34.28 28.83
CA VAL A 240 23.99 33.32 28.84
C VAL A 240 24.46 32.00 28.24
N SER A 241 24.49 30.94 29.05
CA SER A 241 24.66 29.56 28.59
C SER A 241 23.30 28.99 28.22
N TYR A 242 23.15 28.50 26.98
CA TYR A 242 21.92 27.88 26.48
C TYR A 242 22.16 26.38 26.24
N SER A 243 21.61 25.52 27.12
CA SER A 243 21.27 24.14 26.76
C SER A 243 19.78 24.04 26.41
N GLY A 244 19.48 24.24 25.12
CA GLY A 244 18.33 23.69 24.38
C GLY A 244 16.89 24.08 24.75
N LYS A 245 16.48 24.14 26.03
CA LYS A 245 15.06 24.31 26.43
C LYS A 245 14.83 25.09 27.73
N SER A 246 15.91 25.56 28.32
CA SER A 246 15.91 26.33 29.56
C SER A 246 16.44 27.73 29.28
N LYS A 247 15.67 28.75 29.66
CA LYS A 247 16.17 30.14 29.61
C LYS A 247 16.72 30.46 30.99
N ILE A 248 18.04 30.64 31.09
CA ILE A 248 18.71 31.10 32.31
C ILE A 248 19.21 32.51 32.02
N TRP A 249 19.09 33.42 32.97
CA TRP A 249 19.60 34.78 32.89
C TRP A 249 20.28 35.13 34.21
N ALA A 250 21.36 35.89 34.14
CA ALA A 250 22.07 36.40 35.30
C ALA A 250 22.17 37.92 35.20
N LEU A 251 21.92 38.62 36.30
CA LEU A 251 22.10 40.06 36.44
C LEU A 251 23.09 40.31 37.57
N GLN A 252 24.15 41.07 37.29
CA GLN A 252 25.11 41.49 38.31
C GLN A 252 24.83 42.94 38.70
N ASP A 253 24.59 43.18 39.98
CA ASP A 253 24.44 44.51 40.57
C ASP A 253 25.42 44.65 41.75
N GLY A 254 26.51 45.39 41.53
CA GLY A 254 27.61 45.51 42.49
C GLY A 254 28.29 44.17 42.80
N THR A 255 28.26 43.78 44.09
CA THR A 255 28.80 42.50 44.60
C THR A 255 27.78 41.35 44.57
N ALA A 256 26.53 41.60 44.18
CA ALA A 256 25.49 40.60 44.12
C ALA A 256 25.26 40.11 42.69
N VAL A 257 25.16 38.79 42.50
CA VAL A 257 24.76 38.15 41.26
C VAL A 257 23.40 37.49 41.46
N ILE A 258 22.41 37.90 40.67
CA ILE A 258 21.05 37.35 40.69
C ILE A 258 20.89 36.45 39.47
N VAL A 259 20.70 35.14 39.70
CA VAL A 259 20.45 34.15 38.65
C VAL A 259 18.99 33.73 38.68
N GLY A 260 18.33 33.72 37.52
CA GLY A 260 16.94 33.28 37.37
C GLY A 260 16.75 32.50 36.07
N GLY A 261 15.68 31.70 35.99
CA GLY A 261 15.36 31.04 34.75
C GLY A 261 13.98 30.40 34.70
N LYS A 262 13.58 29.97 33.50
CA LYS A 262 12.27 29.36 33.24
C LYS A 262 12.42 28.15 32.32
N THR A 263 11.81 27.03 32.73
CA THR A 263 11.68 25.81 31.91
C THR A 263 10.24 25.32 31.91
N ASN A 264 9.80 24.75 30.78
CA ASN A 264 8.41 24.30 30.60
C ASN A 264 8.28 22.77 30.46
N ARG A 265 9.40 22.02 30.35
CA ARG A 265 9.37 20.56 30.12
C ARG A 265 10.42 19.75 30.90
N ALA A 266 11.64 20.25 31.08
CA ALA A 266 12.75 19.51 31.70
C ALA A 266 13.16 20.16 33.03
N LYS A 267 12.36 19.95 34.10
CA LYS A 267 12.59 20.58 35.41
C LYS A 267 13.84 20.06 36.13
N ALA A 268 14.14 18.76 36.00
CA ALA A 268 15.27 18.14 36.68
C ALA A 268 16.62 18.54 36.07
N GLU A 269 16.78 18.45 34.75
CA GLU A 269 17.99 18.91 34.04
C GLU A 269 18.25 20.40 34.24
N PHE A 270 17.18 21.20 34.29
CA PHE A 270 17.28 22.64 34.56
C PHE A 270 17.87 22.96 35.93
N GLN A 271 17.53 22.16 36.95
CA GLN A 271 18.09 22.34 38.29
C GLN A 271 19.59 22.05 38.29
N TYR A 272 20.01 20.93 37.70
CA TYR A 272 21.43 20.59 37.57
C TYR A 272 22.22 21.65 36.78
N GLU A 273 21.64 22.23 35.74
CA GLU A 273 22.30 23.25 34.93
C GLU A 273 22.46 24.57 35.69
N ILE A 274 21.47 24.97 36.50
CA ILE A 274 21.59 26.13 37.39
C ILE A 274 22.66 25.88 38.46
N ASP A 275 22.63 24.73 39.12
CA ASP A 275 23.62 24.39 40.16
C ASP A 275 25.04 24.39 39.59
N PHE A 276 25.24 23.80 38.41
CA PHE A 276 26.53 23.81 37.71
C PHE A 276 27.02 25.22 37.32
N LEU A 277 26.11 26.13 36.98
CA LEU A 277 26.46 27.52 36.68
C LEU A 277 26.80 28.29 37.96
N LEU A 278 26.08 28.06 39.06
CA LEU A 278 26.35 28.66 40.36
C LEU A 278 27.71 28.20 40.92
N ASP A 279 28.07 26.93 40.76
CA ASP A 279 29.38 26.38 41.18
C ASP A 279 30.57 27.05 40.46
N LYS A 280 30.34 27.67 39.31
CA LYS A 280 31.38 28.40 38.57
C LYS A 280 31.52 29.86 38.96
N VAL A 281 30.64 30.37 39.82
CA VAL A 281 30.74 31.75 40.32
C VAL A 281 31.83 31.79 41.41
N PRO A 282 32.88 32.59 41.24
CA PRO A 282 33.95 32.66 42.24
C PRO A 282 33.42 33.24 43.56
N GLU A 283 33.59 32.51 44.66
CA GLU A 283 33.27 33.01 45.99
C GLU A 283 34.22 34.15 46.37
N ILE A 284 33.66 35.25 46.87
CA ILE A 284 34.44 36.36 47.42
C ILE A 284 34.97 35.90 48.79
N VAL A 285 36.23 35.46 48.82
CA VAL A 285 36.94 35.21 50.08
C VAL A 285 37.32 36.55 50.69
N GLU A 286 36.60 36.99 51.72
CA GLU A 286 37.03 38.13 52.53
C GLU A 286 38.37 37.78 53.22
N SER A 287 39.46 38.39 52.76
CA SER A 287 40.77 38.25 53.41
C SER A 287 40.73 38.93 54.78
N SER A 288 40.84 38.14 55.85
CA SER A 288 40.99 38.62 57.23
C SER A 288 42.34 39.29 57.45
N LEU A 289 42.45 40.58 57.08
CA LEU A 289 43.60 41.43 57.44
C LEU A 289 43.12 42.76 58.01
N SER A 290 42.74 42.75 59.29
CA SER A 290 42.68 43.96 60.12
C SER A 290 42.92 43.63 61.60
N LYS A 291 44.16 43.25 61.92
CA LYS A 291 44.65 43.32 63.30
C LYS A 291 46.19 43.41 63.36
N GLN A 292 46.71 44.57 62.99
CA GLN A 292 48.01 45.04 63.48
C GLN A 292 48.11 46.56 63.31
N SER A 293 47.53 47.28 64.27
CA SER A 293 47.92 48.65 64.60
C SER A 293 47.86 48.74 66.11
N ASP A 294 49.01 48.55 66.77
CA ASP A 294 49.45 49.30 67.94
C ASP A 294 50.77 48.73 68.46
N VAL A 295 51.58 49.61 69.05
CA VAL A 295 52.90 49.41 69.67
C VAL A 295 54.10 49.67 68.73
N ALA A 296 54.51 50.94 68.61
CA ALA A 296 55.76 51.45 69.20
C ALA A 296 56.13 52.85 68.66
N SER A 297 55.86 53.89 69.44
CA SER A 297 56.56 55.18 69.39
C SER A 297 57.29 55.34 70.72
N GLY A 298 58.62 55.31 70.67
CA GLY A 298 59.54 55.84 71.67
C GLY A 298 60.52 56.75 70.94
#